data_AF-A0A5N6M2A0-F1
#
_entry.id   AF-A0A5N6M2A0-F1
#
_cell.length_a   1.000
_cell.length_b   1.000
_cell.length_c   1.000
_cell.angle_alpha   90.00
_cell.angle_beta   90.00
_cell.angle_gamma   90.00
#
_symmetry.space_group_name_H-M   'P 1'
#
loop_
_entity.id
_entity.type
_entity.pdbx_description
1 polymer ?
#
loop_
_entity_poly.entity_id
_entity_poly.type
_entity_poly.pdbx_seq_one_letter_code
_entity_poly.pdbx_strand_id
1 'polypeptide(L)'
;MSSTRFVDSLLTTETLELDSGLSLVPRLKLKLTVHWSDASITPLDEWQLKASLIDFPKASFSIIVPDDDLHLSKFKDAKKRKREDPVAHSNLFICELGFLSEKKVGEWKKMVVAKMDGIELSLVGVKFKLSVEIPHRMILKQ
;
A
#
# COMPACT_ATOMS: atom_id res chain seq x y z
N MET A 1 8.05 34.82 -12.26
CA MET A 1 8.39 33.82 -13.31
C MET A 1 8.14 32.47 -12.68
N SER A 2 6.92 31.95 -12.79
CA SER A 2 6.53 30.65 -12.22
C SER A 2 7.20 29.54 -13.02
N SER A 3 8.06 28.76 -12.37
CA SER A 3 8.80 27.68 -13.00
C SER A 3 7.84 26.52 -13.24
N THR A 4 7.22 26.49 -14.41
CA THR A 4 6.36 25.39 -14.87
C THR A 4 7.25 24.20 -15.25
N ARG A 5 7.97 23.63 -14.28
CA ARG A 5 8.50 22.28 -14.44
C ARG A 5 7.28 21.36 -14.54
N PHE A 6 7.01 20.87 -15.75
CA PHE A 6 5.89 19.96 -16.00
C PHE A 6 5.99 18.79 -15.02
N VAL A 7 4.91 18.50 -14.30
CA VAL A 7 4.81 17.36 -13.39
C VAL A 7 5.22 16.03 -14.02
N ASP A 8 5.10 15.91 -15.35
CA ASP A 8 5.52 14.74 -16.13
C ASP A 8 7.06 14.57 -16.22
N SER A 9 7.82 15.61 -15.90
CA SER A 9 9.29 15.60 -15.86
C SER A 9 9.85 15.32 -14.47
N LEU A 10 8.99 15.25 -13.45
CA LEU A 10 9.42 14.99 -12.08
C LEU A 10 9.73 13.52 -11.86
N LEU A 11 10.85 13.29 -11.21
CA LEU A 11 11.25 11.97 -10.79
C LEU A 11 10.28 11.46 -9.72
N THR A 12 10.00 10.16 -9.71
CA THR A 12 9.10 9.53 -8.71
C THR A 12 9.62 9.64 -7.26
N THR A 13 10.74 10.32 -7.03
CA THR A 13 11.41 10.53 -5.74
C THR A 13 11.72 12.01 -5.46
N GLU A 14 11.47 12.93 -6.40
CA GLU A 14 11.74 14.36 -6.20
C GLU A 14 10.52 15.04 -5.54
N THR A 15 10.73 15.66 -4.37
CA THR A 15 9.74 16.54 -3.75
C THR A 15 9.64 17.83 -4.55
N LEU A 16 8.44 18.12 -5.07
CA LEU A 16 8.19 19.37 -5.81
C LEU A 16 7.65 20.42 -4.85
N GLU A 17 8.44 21.46 -4.62
CA GLU A 17 8.00 22.67 -3.93
C GLU A 17 7.04 23.47 -4.82
N LEU A 18 5.85 23.80 -4.28
CA LEU A 18 4.85 24.65 -4.90
C LEU A 18 5.03 26.10 -4.43
N ASP A 19 4.61 27.05 -5.26
CA ASP A 19 4.76 28.49 -5.00
C ASP A 19 4.02 28.98 -3.73
N SER A 20 3.13 28.17 -3.14
CA SER A 20 2.35 28.48 -1.92
C SER A 20 2.97 28.00 -0.60
N GLY A 21 4.22 27.52 -0.61
CA GLY A 21 4.86 26.92 0.58
C GLY A 21 4.36 25.51 0.89
N LEU A 22 3.71 24.86 -0.07
CA LEU A 22 3.31 23.45 -0.03
C LEU A 22 4.33 22.62 -0.81
N SER A 23 4.52 21.37 -0.42
CA SER A 23 5.39 20.45 -1.16
C SER A 23 4.64 19.18 -1.56
N LEU A 24 4.88 18.74 -2.80
CA LEU A 24 4.39 17.47 -3.31
C LEU A 24 5.46 16.41 -3.07
N VAL A 25 5.24 15.62 -2.03
CA VAL A 25 6.11 14.50 -1.69
C VAL A 25 5.74 13.27 -2.55
N PRO A 26 6.71 12.61 -3.18
CA PRO A 26 6.44 11.43 -3.99
C PRO A 26 5.92 10.27 -3.15
N ARG A 27 4.78 9.69 -3.54
CA ARG A 27 4.17 8.56 -2.83
C ARG A 27 4.08 7.33 -3.72
N LEU A 28 4.52 6.16 -3.23
CA LEU A 28 4.15 4.88 -3.81
C LEU A 28 2.82 4.41 -3.24
N LYS A 29 1.86 4.17 -4.12
CA LYS A 29 0.61 3.49 -3.77
C LYS A 29 0.76 1.99 -3.99
N LEU A 30 0.46 1.20 -2.98
CA LEU A 30 0.27 -0.25 -3.05
C LEU A 30 -1.22 -0.55 -2.91
N LYS A 31 -1.77 -1.36 -3.82
CA LYS A 31 -3.11 -1.89 -3.70
C LYS A 31 -3.02 -3.31 -3.18
N LEU A 32 -3.61 -3.52 -2.01
CA LEU A 32 -3.63 -4.75 -1.26
C LEU A 32 -5.00 -5.39 -1.38
N THR A 33 -5.03 -6.69 -1.59
CA THR A 33 -6.24 -7.49 -1.64
C THR A 33 -6.07 -8.66 -0.68
N VAL A 34 -7.03 -8.82 0.23
CA VAL A 34 -6.97 -9.82 1.30
C VAL A 34 -7.96 -10.93 0.99
N HIS A 35 -7.49 -12.16 0.86
CA HIS A 35 -8.29 -13.37 0.67
C HIS A 35 -8.25 -14.24 1.92
N TRP A 36 -9.24 -15.10 2.12
CA TRP A 36 -9.14 -16.16 3.13
C TRP A 36 -8.23 -17.26 2.61
N SER A 37 -7.35 -17.77 3.47
CA SER A 37 -6.63 -19.01 3.18
C SER A 37 -7.39 -20.23 3.76
N ASP A 38 -8.07 -20.06 4.90
CA ASP A 38 -8.81 -21.13 5.56
C ASP A 38 -10.32 -21.14 5.22
N ALA A 39 -10.99 -22.25 5.53
CA ALA A 39 -12.45 -22.42 5.37
C ALA A 39 -13.28 -21.78 6.50
N SER A 40 -12.64 -21.08 7.44
CA SER A 40 -13.34 -20.40 8.53
C SER A 40 -14.11 -19.19 7.96
N ILE A 41 -15.17 -18.77 8.65
CA ILE A 41 -16.01 -17.60 8.28
C ILE A 41 -16.06 -16.64 9.48
N THR A 42 -14.95 -16.54 10.21
CA THR A 42 -14.84 -15.61 11.32
C THR A 42 -14.87 -14.15 10.80
N PRO A 43 -15.40 -13.21 11.57
CA PRO A 43 -15.34 -11.80 11.18
C PRO A 43 -13.88 -11.35 11.12
N LEU A 44 -13.51 -10.65 10.04
CA LEU A 44 -12.21 -9.99 9.91
C LEU A 44 -12.04 -8.96 11.04
N ASP A 45 -10.99 -9.12 11.84
CA ASP A 45 -10.53 -8.09 12.78
C ASP A 45 -9.75 -7.02 11.99
N GLU A 46 -10.42 -5.90 11.73
CA GLU A 46 -9.87 -4.80 10.96
C GLU A 46 -8.72 -4.09 11.68
N TRP A 47 -8.80 -3.99 13.01
CA TRP A 47 -7.77 -3.32 13.80
C TRP A 47 -6.47 -4.11 13.74
N GLN A 48 -6.56 -5.43 13.97
CA GLN A 48 -5.38 -6.28 13.92
C GLN A 48 -4.78 -6.38 12.52
N LEU A 49 -5.63 -6.44 11.48
CA LEU A 49 -5.16 -6.42 10.09
C LEU A 49 -4.43 -5.09 9.79
N LYS A 50 -4.99 -3.95 10.19
CA LYS A 50 -4.34 -2.64 10.01
C LYS A 50 -2.99 -2.59 10.71
N ALA A 51 -2.94 -2.95 11.99
CA ALA A 51 -1.69 -2.97 12.76
C ALA A 51 -0.62 -3.83 12.08
N SER A 52 -1.00 -5.03 11.63
CA SER A 52 -0.07 -5.95 10.94
C SER A 52 0.45 -5.37 9.61
N LEU A 53 -0.40 -4.69 8.85
CA LEU A 53 -0.02 -4.05 7.58
C LEU A 53 0.85 -2.80 7.77
N ILE A 54 0.79 -2.16 8.94
CA ILE A 54 1.65 -1.02 9.31
C ILE A 54 2.99 -1.51 9.85
N ASP A 55 2.98 -2.55 10.68
CA ASP A 55 4.18 -3.11 11.30
C ASP A 55 5.06 -3.86 10.30
N PHE A 56 4.47 -4.51 9.29
CA PHE A 56 5.23 -5.29 8.32
C PHE A 56 6.24 -4.45 7.51
N PRO A 57 5.87 -3.28 6.93
CA PRO A 57 6.84 -2.43 6.25
C PRO A 57 7.96 -1.93 7.15
N LYS A 58 7.65 -1.65 8.42
CA LYS A 58 8.63 -1.24 9.43
C LYS A 58 9.63 -2.35 9.70
N ALA A 59 9.17 -3.59 9.88
CA ALA A 59 10.03 -4.74 10.13
C ALA A 59 10.82 -5.18 8.88
N SER A 60 10.21 -5.14 7.69
CA SER A 60 10.77 -5.73 6.46
C SER A 60 11.61 -4.77 5.64
N PHE A 61 11.35 -3.46 5.75
CA PHE A 61 11.98 -2.42 4.94
C PHE A 61 12.49 -1.23 5.76
N SER A 62 12.31 -1.23 7.10
CA SER A 62 12.61 -0.09 7.97
C SER A 62 11.85 1.19 7.58
N ILE A 63 10.65 1.02 7.03
CA ILE A 63 9.78 2.12 6.58
C ILE A 63 8.67 2.32 7.60
N ILE A 64 8.52 3.55 8.08
CA ILE A 64 7.41 3.94 8.94
C ILE A 64 6.24 4.34 8.04
N VAL A 65 5.08 3.75 8.31
CA VAL A 65 3.82 4.04 7.62
C VAL A 65 2.88 4.71 8.62
N PRO A 66 2.46 5.96 8.39
CA PRO A 66 1.41 6.60 9.18
C PRO A 66 0.07 5.87 9.03
N ASP A 67 -0.74 5.84 10.10
CA ASP A 67 -2.07 5.20 10.07
C ASP A 67 -2.97 5.76 8.96
N ASP A 68 -2.91 7.08 8.71
CA ASP A 68 -3.68 7.77 7.67
C ASP A 68 -3.28 7.36 6.24
N ASP A 69 -2.08 6.82 6.07
CA ASP A 69 -1.57 6.31 4.79
C ASP A 69 -2.02 4.87 4.53
N LEU A 70 -2.75 4.23 5.47
CA LEU A 70 -3.38 2.93 5.27
C LEU A 70 -4.92 3.05 5.26
N HIS A 71 -5.50 2.93 4.08
CA HIS A 71 -6.96 2.88 3.92
C HIS A 71 -7.40 1.43 3.76
N LEU A 72 -8.10 0.87 4.75
CA LEU A 72 -8.70 -0.47 4.68
C LEU A 72 -10.21 -0.37 4.39
N SER A 73 -10.73 -1.24 3.53
CA SER A 73 -12.15 -1.33 3.23
C SER A 73 -12.56 -2.80 3.14
N LYS A 74 -13.42 -3.22 4.09
CA LYS A 74 -14.02 -4.56 4.11
C LYS A 74 -15.17 -4.66 3.11
N PHE A 75 -15.36 -5.84 2.55
CA PHE A 75 -16.56 -6.12 1.76
C PHE A 75 -17.76 -6.38 2.67
N LYS A 76 -18.87 -5.70 2.38
CA LYS A 76 -20.08 -5.70 3.20
C LYS A 76 -20.86 -7.03 3.11
N ASP A 77 -20.81 -7.72 1.98
CA ASP A 77 -21.64 -8.89 1.71
C ASP A 77 -20.90 -10.22 1.93
N ALA A 78 -20.80 -10.68 3.18
CA ALA A 78 -20.21 -11.99 3.48
C ALA A 78 -21.05 -13.18 2.95
N LYS A 79 -22.37 -13.01 2.82
CA LYS A 79 -23.32 -14.10 2.46
C LYS A 79 -23.45 -14.38 0.97
N LYS A 80 -23.07 -13.44 0.10
CA LYS A 80 -23.14 -13.59 -1.37
C LYS A 80 -21.78 -13.95 -1.98
N ARG A 81 -20.79 -14.23 -1.14
CA ARG A 81 -19.42 -14.45 -1.56
C ARG A 81 -19.07 -15.89 -1.81
N LYS A 82 -18.27 -16.09 -2.84
CA LYS A 82 -17.50 -17.31 -3.05
C LYS A 82 -16.28 -17.31 -2.16
N ARG A 83 -15.75 -18.50 -1.88
CA ARG A 83 -14.59 -18.69 -0.99
C ARG A 83 -13.35 -17.96 -1.50
N GLU A 84 -13.20 -17.92 -2.81
CA GLU A 84 -12.12 -17.25 -3.53
C GLU A 84 -12.22 -15.72 -3.53
N ASP A 85 -13.37 -15.16 -3.15
CA ASP A 85 -13.58 -13.70 -3.19
C ASP A 85 -12.82 -12.96 -2.05
N PRO A 86 -12.29 -11.77 -2.32
CA PRO A 86 -11.35 -11.09 -1.41
C PRO A 86 -11.98 -10.34 -0.23
N VAL A 87 -11.90 -10.76 1.03
CA VAL A 87 -12.54 -10.10 2.21
C VAL A 87 -12.26 -8.65 2.50
N ALA A 88 -11.14 -8.11 2.03
CA ALA A 88 -10.90 -6.69 2.11
C ALA A 88 -10.00 -6.23 0.96
N HIS A 89 -10.10 -4.94 0.66
CA HIS A 89 -9.07 -4.23 -0.07
C HIS A 89 -8.46 -3.17 0.81
N SER A 90 -7.18 -2.89 0.59
CA SER A 90 -6.52 -1.76 1.21
C SER A 90 -5.66 -1.00 0.21
N ASN A 91 -5.52 0.30 0.42
CA ASN A 91 -4.50 1.11 -0.22
C ASN A 91 -3.49 1.52 0.85
N LEU A 92 -2.23 1.19 0.62
CA LEU A 92 -1.11 1.58 1.44
C LEU A 92 -0.27 2.61 0.67
N PHE A 93 -0.04 3.77 1.25
CA PHE A 93 0.81 4.81 0.70
C PHE A 93 2.16 4.83 1.42
N ILE A 94 3.25 4.88 0.65
CA ILE A 94 4.61 4.99 1.17
C ILE A 94 5.20 6.32 0.68
N CYS A 95 5.40 7.26 1.60
CA CYS A 95 5.67 8.66 1.30
C CYS A 95 7.17 9.00 1.23
N GLU A 96 8.03 8.35 2.02
CA GLU A 96 9.43 8.74 2.11
C GLU A 96 10.32 7.86 1.21
N LEU A 97 10.22 8.02 -0.11
CA LEU A 97 11.13 7.32 -1.03
C LEU A 97 12.45 8.06 -1.28
N GLY A 98 12.72 9.14 -0.54
CA GLY A 98 13.93 9.95 -0.71
C GLY A 98 15.25 9.21 -0.45
N PHE A 99 15.18 8.02 0.17
CA PHE A 99 16.32 7.11 0.32
C PHE A 99 16.67 6.32 -0.96
N LEU A 100 15.78 6.32 -1.97
CA LEU A 100 15.96 5.60 -3.23
C LEU A 100 16.42 6.54 -4.34
N SER A 101 17.46 6.14 -5.08
CA SER A 101 17.76 6.76 -6.37
C SER A 101 16.80 6.24 -7.46
N GLU A 102 16.54 7.02 -8.51
CA GLU A 102 15.58 6.66 -9.58
C GLU A 102 15.76 5.23 -10.12
N LYS A 103 17.02 4.85 -10.41
CA LYS A 103 17.36 3.52 -10.91
C LYS A 103 16.99 2.40 -9.93
N LYS A 104 17.03 2.70 -8.63
CA LYS A 104 16.67 1.77 -7.55
C LYS A 104 15.18 1.76 -7.24
N VAL A 105 14.42 2.81 -7.60
CA VAL A 105 12.97 2.84 -7.36
C VAL A 105 12.27 1.70 -8.09
N GLY A 106 12.62 1.45 -9.36
CA GLY A 106 12.03 0.35 -10.13
C GLY A 106 12.33 -1.03 -9.54
N GLU A 107 13.56 -1.24 -9.10
CA GLU A 107 13.99 -2.49 -8.45
C GLU A 107 13.33 -2.67 -7.09
N TRP A 108 13.29 -1.59 -6.30
CA TRP A 108 12.65 -1.58 -4.99
C TRP A 108 11.14 -1.85 -5.10
N LYS A 109 10.45 -1.25 -6.07
CA LYS A 109 9.04 -1.54 -6.39
C LYS A 109 8.83 -3.04 -6.63
N LYS A 110 9.66 -3.67 -7.47
CA LYS A 110 9.60 -5.11 -7.75
C LYS A 110 9.88 -5.94 -6.49
N MET A 111 10.88 -5.55 -5.70
CA MET A 111 11.24 -6.23 -4.46
C MET A 111 10.10 -6.17 -3.43
N VAL A 112 9.44 -5.02 -3.26
CA VAL A 112 8.32 -4.85 -2.32
C VAL A 112 7.16 -5.75 -2.72
N VAL A 113 6.75 -5.74 -3.99
CA VAL A 113 5.70 -6.62 -4.49
C VAL A 113 6.10 -8.08 -4.30
N ALA A 114 7.31 -8.47 -4.70
CA ALA A 114 7.78 -9.85 -4.58
C ALA A 114 7.85 -10.35 -3.12
N LYS A 115 8.13 -9.46 -2.16
CA LYS A 115 8.12 -9.82 -0.75
C LYS A 115 6.70 -9.91 -0.18
N MET A 116 5.80 -9.02 -0.56
CA MET A 116 4.47 -8.90 0.07
C MET A 116 3.39 -9.74 -0.61
N ASP A 117 3.48 -9.93 -1.92
CA ASP A 117 2.52 -10.69 -2.69
C ASP A 117 2.59 -12.17 -2.32
N GLY A 118 1.43 -12.76 -2.02
CA GLY A 118 1.31 -14.15 -1.64
C GLY A 118 1.64 -14.47 -0.17
N ILE A 119 2.00 -13.49 0.66
CA ILE A 119 2.20 -13.71 2.11
C ILE A 119 0.91 -14.24 2.73
N GLU A 120 1.04 -15.24 3.60
CA GLU A 120 -0.01 -15.63 4.53
C GLU A 120 0.13 -14.91 5.87
N LEU A 121 -0.94 -14.22 6.29
CA LEU A 121 -1.07 -13.56 7.58
C LEU A 121 -1.93 -14.44 8.49
N SER A 122 -1.41 -14.80 9.67
CA SER A 122 -2.18 -15.53 10.69
C SER A 122 -2.64 -14.56 11.78
N LEU A 123 -3.90 -14.16 11.75
CA LEU A 123 -4.50 -13.21 12.69
C LEU A 123 -5.55 -13.94 13.54
N VAL A 124 -5.31 -14.06 14.85
CA VAL A 124 -6.22 -14.71 15.84
C VAL A 124 -6.68 -16.11 15.35
N GLY A 125 -5.73 -16.90 14.85
CA GLY A 125 -6.00 -18.27 14.37
C GLY A 125 -6.69 -18.35 13.01
N VAL A 126 -6.82 -17.25 12.29
CA VAL A 126 -7.36 -17.19 10.93
C VAL A 126 -6.24 -16.85 9.95
N LYS A 127 -6.09 -17.63 8.88
CA LYS A 127 -5.14 -17.33 7.82
C LYS A 127 -5.77 -16.52 6.69
N PHE A 128 -5.08 -15.46 6.31
CA PHE A 128 -5.39 -14.63 5.17
C PHE A 128 -4.24 -14.66 4.17
N LYS A 129 -4.55 -14.68 2.89
CA LYS A 129 -3.56 -14.50 1.82
C LYS A 129 -3.61 -13.07 1.31
N LEU A 130 -2.46 -12.41 1.28
CA LEU A 130 -2.32 -11.06 0.72
C LEU A 130 -1.97 -11.15 -0.77
N SER A 131 -2.61 -10.33 -1.59
CA SER A 131 -2.20 -10.06 -2.97
C SER A 131 -1.87 -8.58 -3.11
N VAL A 132 -0.74 -8.25 -3.73
CA VAL A 132 -0.21 -6.89 -3.78
C VAL A 132 0.09 -6.49 -5.21
N GLU A 133 -0.41 -5.33 -5.61
CA GLU A 133 -0.12 -4.75 -6.92
C GLU A 133 0.26 -3.26 -6.78
N ILE A 134 1.18 -2.82 -7.64
CA ILE A 134 1.43 -1.39 -7.85
C ILE A 134 0.56 -0.94 -9.02
N PRO A 135 -0.44 -0.08 -8.81
CA PRO A 135 -1.27 0.41 -9.91
C PRO A 135 -0.40 1.17 -10.92
N HIS A 136 -0.63 0.92 -12.20
CA HIS A 136 0.15 1.52 -13.29
C HIS A 136 0.02 3.05 -13.37
N ARG A 137 -1.06 3.63 -12.81
CA ARG A 137 -1.27 5.08 -12.67
C ARG A 137 -1.05 5.53 -11.24
N MET A 138 -0.12 6.48 -11.05
CA MET A 138 -0.07 7.29 -9.82
C MET A 138 -1.34 8.14 -9.77
N ILE A 139 -2.21 7.89 -8.79
CA ILE A 139 -3.35 8.76 -8.53
C ILE A 139 -2.82 9.85 -7.58
N LEU A 140 -2.54 11.03 -8.13
CA LEU A 140 -2.35 12.24 -7.34
C LEU A 140 -3.68 12.49 -6.61
N LYS A 141 -3.69 12.36 -5.28
CA LYS A 141 -4.79 12.91 -4.48
C LYS A 141 -4.62 14.43 -4.53
N GLN A 142 -5.64 15.11 -5.05
CA GLN A 142 -5.80 16.57 -4.94
C GLN A 142 -6.18 16.92 -3.50
#